data_AF-A0A376VH10-F1
#
_entry.id   AF-A0A376VH10-F1
#
_cell.length_a   1.000
_cell.length_b   1.000
_cell.length_c   1.000
_cell.angle_alpha   90.00
_cell.angle_beta   90.00
_cell.angle_gamma   90.00
#
_symmetry.space_group_name_H-M   'P 1'
#
loop_
_entity.id
_entity.type
_entity.pdbx_description
1 polymer ?
#
loop_
_entity_poly.entity_id
_entity_poly.type
_entity_poly.pdbx_seq_one_letter_code
_entity_poly.pdbx_strand_id
1 'polypeptide(L)'
;MPEGDSTVDVANRLIDWCQSRGEAVIASQDWHPANHGSFASQHGVEPYTQGQLDGLPQTFWPDHCVQNSEGAQLHPLLNQKAIAAVFP
;
A
#
# COMPACT_ATOMS: atom_id res chain seq x y z
N MET A 1 0.43 -10.59 -3.35
CA MET A 1 -0.31 -11.47 -2.43
C MET A 1 -1.16 -12.43 -3.26
N PRO A 2 -1.26 -13.72 -2.92
CA PRO A 2 -2.23 -14.61 -3.57
C PRO A 2 -3.64 -14.03 -3.43
N GLU A 3 -4.41 -14.00 -4.52
CA GLU A 3 -5.82 -13.55 -4.56
C GLU A 3 -6.09 -12.11 -4.10
N GLY A 4 -5.05 -11.27 -3.91
CA GLY A 4 -5.19 -9.89 -3.44
C GLY A 4 -6.13 -9.06 -4.31
N ASP A 5 -6.06 -9.25 -5.64
CA ASP A 5 -6.84 -8.48 -6.62
C ASP A 5 -8.35 -8.70 -6.48
N SER A 6 -8.80 -9.83 -5.92
CA SER A 6 -10.23 -10.11 -5.68
C SER A 6 -10.88 -9.11 -4.72
N THR A 7 -10.08 -8.46 -3.87
CA THR A 7 -10.57 -7.44 -2.93
C THR A 7 -10.99 -6.15 -3.63
N VAL A 8 -10.51 -5.91 -4.85
CA VAL A 8 -10.82 -4.68 -5.61
C VAL A 8 -12.30 -4.61 -5.97
N ASP A 9 -12.93 -5.74 -6.31
CA ASP A 9 -14.37 -5.81 -6.59
C ASP A 9 -15.21 -5.55 -5.33
N VAL A 10 -14.72 -5.95 -4.15
CA VAL A 10 -15.37 -5.62 -2.88
C VAL A 10 -15.21 -4.12 -2.59
N ALA A 11 -14.01 -3.57 -2.76
CA ALA A 11 -13.74 -2.16 -2.55
C ALA A 11 -14.61 -1.26 -3.46
N ASN A 12 -14.72 -1.60 -4.75
CA ASN A 12 -15.58 -0.86 -5.69
C ASN A 12 -17.04 -0.86 -5.28
N ARG A 13 -17.59 -1.99 -4.79
CA ARG A 13 -18.97 -2.03 -4.27
C ARG A 13 -19.17 -1.15 -3.04
N LEU A 14 -18.17 -1.07 -2.15
CA LEU A 14 -18.22 -0.19 -0.98
C LEU A 14 -18.09 1.28 -1.37
N ILE A 15 -17.26 1.59 -2.36
CA ILE A 15 -17.16 2.92 -2.96
C ILE A 15 -18.52 3.38 -3.47
N ASP A 16 -19.21 2.55 -4.26
CA ASP A 16 -20.54 2.88 -4.78
C ASP A 16 -21.56 3.10 -3.65
N TRP A 17 -21.49 2.28 -2.60
CA TRP A 17 -22.32 2.44 -1.41
C TRP A 17 -22.08 3.78 -0.71
N CYS A 18 -20.82 4.18 -0.48
CA CYS A 18 -20.47 5.47 0.10
C CYS A 18 -20.95 6.63 -0.78
N GLN A 19 -20.73 6.54 -2.10
CA GLN A 19 -21.17 7.57 -3.05
C GLN A 19 -22.69 7.78 -3.04
N SER A 20 -23.47 6.70 -2.96
CA SER A 20 -24.94 6.78 -2.88
C SER A 20 -25.45 7.53 -1.64
N ARG A 21 -24.59 7.69 -0.62
CA ARG A 21 -24.89 8.34 0.66
C ARG A 21 -24.21 9.71 0.80
N GLY A 22 -23.45 10.14 -0.22
CA GLY A 22 -22.64 11.36 -0.15
C GLY A 22 -21.48 11.28 0.85
N GLU A 23 -21.04 10.06 1.20
CA GLU A 23 -19.92 9.84 2.11
C GLU A 23 -18.60 9.86 1.32
N ALA A 24 -17.60 10.55 1.86
CA ALA A 24 -16.30 10.70 1.21
C ALA A 24 -15.51 9.38 1.25
N VAL A 25 -14.90 9.02 0.12
CA VAL A 25 -13.94 7.92 0.03
C VAL A 25 -12.53 8.51 0.02
N ILE A 26 -11.69 8.06 0.95
CA ILE A 26 -10.30 8.49 1.08
C ILE A 26 -9.41 7.27 0.93
N ALA A 27 -8.31 7.37 0.18
CA ALA A 27 -7.33 6.30 0.03
C ALA A 27 -5.99 6.67 0.66
N SER A 28 -5.37 5.72 1.35
CA SER A 28 -3.97 5.78 1.74
C SER A 28 -3.12 4.98 0.75
N GLN A 29 -1.91 5.44 0.49
CA GLN A 29 -0.88 4.66 -0.19
C GLN A 29 0.28 4.45 0.77
N ASP A 30 0.86 3.26 0.76
CA ASP A 30 2.19 3.09 1.33
C ASP A 30 3.18 3.77 0.36
N TRP A 31 4.10 4.58 0.85
CA TRP A 31 4.88 5.51 -0.01
C TRP A 31 6.35 5.65 0.43
N HIS A 32 7.08 4.56 0.29
CA HIS A 32 8.42 4.42 0.84
C HIS A 32 9.50 5.05 -0.03
N PRO A 33 10.43 5.86 0.52
CA PRO A 33 11.62 6.24 -0.23
C PRO A 33 12.43 4.98 -0.62
N ALA A 34 13.22 5.06 -1.69
CA ALA A 34 13.97 3.91 -2.20
C ALA A 34 14.95 3.30 -1.17
N ASN A 35 15.33 4.07 -0.15
CA ASN A 35 16.20 3.64 0.95
C ASN A 35 15.45 3.46 2.28
N HIS A 36 14.16 3.11 2.24
CA HIS A 36 13.36 2.97 3.45
C HIS A 36 13.90 1.89 4.39
N GLY A 37 13.98 2.20 5.69
CA GLY A 37 14.63 1.33 6.69
C GLY A 37 13.95 -0.01 6.91
N SER A 38 12.70 -0.18 6.49
CA SER A 38 12.00 -1.48 6.56
C SER A 38 12.42 -2.47 5.47
N PHE A 39 13.19 -2.04 4.47
CA PHE A 39 13.58 -2.88 3.34
C PHE A 39 14.80 -3.75 3.65
N ALA A 40 14.71 -5.04 3.35
CA ALA A 40 15.79 -6.01 3.54
C ALA A 40 17.04 -5.65 2.72
N SER A 41 16.87 -5.02 1.55
CA SER A 41 17.95 -4.52 0.71
C SER A 41 18.86 -3.52 1.43
N GLN A 42 18.32 -2.71 2.36
CA GLN A 42 19.09 -1.72 3.12
C GLN A 42 19.97 -2.34 4.21
N HIS A 43 19.71 -3.58 4.58
CA HIS A 43 20.44 -4.29 5.64
C HIS A 43 21.25 -5.48 5.13
N GLY A 44 21.18 -5.79 3.83
CA GLY A 44 21.87 -6.94 3.22
C GLY A 44 21.39 -8.29 3.76
N VAL A 45 20.11 -8.37 4.13
CA VAL A 45 19.47 -9.59 4.65
C VAL A 45 18.41 -10.10 3.68
N GLU A 46 17.98 -11.35 3.86
CA GLU A 46 16.88 -11.90 3.08
C GLU A 46 15.53 -11.27 3.50
N PRO A 47 14.59 -11.09 2.57
CA PRO A 47 13.24 -10.68 2.92
C PRO A 47 12.58 -11.59 3.97
N TYR A 48 11.70 -10.98 4.78
CA TYR A 48 10.99 -11.57 5.91
C TYR A 48 11.88 -11.91 7.13
N THR A 49 13.16 -11.54 7.08
CA THR A 49 14.07 -11.63 8.24
C THR A 49 13.54 -10.79 9.41
N GLN A 50 13.55 -11.36 10.62
CA GLN A 50 13.24 -10.64 11.85
C GLN A 50 14.52 -9.96 12.39
N GLY A 51 14.41 -8.72 12.82
CA GLY A 51 15.51 -7.95 13.38
C GLY A 51 15.05 -6.78 14.24
N GLN A 52 15.89 -5.75 14.34
CA GLN A 52 15.56 -4.50 15.02
C GLN A 52 15.87 -3.31 14.11
N LEU A 53 14.98 -2.32 14.12
CA LEU A 53 15.15 -1.02 13.50
C LEU A 53 14.87 0.04 14.57
N ASP A 54 15.81 0.95 14.79
CA ASP A 54 15.75 1.97 15.86
C ASP A 54 15.42 1.40 17.26
N GLY A 55 15.93 0.20 17.55
CA GLY A 55 15.72 -0.50 18.82
C GLY A 55 14.35 -1.17 18.97
N LEU A 56 13.50 -1.14 17.95
CA LEU A 56 12.20 -1.79 17.92
C LEU A 56 12.22 -3.05 17.04
N PRO A 57 11.44 -4.10 17.37
CA PRO A 57 11.30 -5.27 16.51
C PRO A 57 10.84 -4.90 15.10
N GLN A 58 11.47 -5.47 14.07
CA GLN A 58 11.18 -5.18 12.67
C GLN A 58 11.20 -6.46 11.83
N THR A 59 10.20 -6.64 10.97
CA THR A 59 10.28 -7.56 9.83
C THR A 59 10.88 -6.81 8.65
N PHE A 60 12.03 -7.23 8.13
CA PHE A 60 12.59 -6.62 6.93
C PHE A 60 11.88 -7.17 5.69
N TRP A 61 11.21 -6.31 4.92
CA TRP A 61 10.40 -6.70 3.76
C TRP A 61 11.20 -6.61 2.46
N PRO A 62 10.77 -7.26 1.36
CA PRO A 62 11.24 -6.87 0.04
C PRO A 62 10.96 -5.39 -0.21
N ASP A 63 11.72 -4.73 -1.09
CA ASP A 63 11.39 -3.38 -1.54
C ASP A 63 9.99 -3.37 -2.14
N HIS A 64 9.13 -2.47 -1.66
CA HIS A 64 7.72 -2.38 -2.08
C HIS A 64 7.23 -0.94 -1.99
N CYS A 65 6.20 -0.62 -2.78
CA CYS A 65 5.52 0.67 -2.77
C CYS A 65 6.50 1.87 -2.75
N VAL A 66 7.57 1.78 -3.55
CA VAL A 66 8.59 2.83 -3.66
C VAL A 66 8.01 4.06 -4.33
N GLN A 67 8.31 5.24 -3.82
CA GLN A 67 7.78 6.52 -4.33
C GLN A 67 7.94 6.64 -5.84
N ASN A 68 6.87 7.05 -6.50
CA ASN A 68 6.78 7.26 -7.95
C ASN A 68 7.00 5.99 -8.79
N SER A 69 7.02 4.80 -8.20
CA SER A 69 7.06 3.53 -8.93
C SER A 69 5.66 3.01 -9.25
N GLU A 70 5.56 2.11 -10.23
CA GLU A 70 4.32 1.39 -10.54
C GLU A 70 3.78 0.63 -9.31
N GLY A 71 4.67 0.00 -8.52
CA GLY A 71 4.30 -0.78 -7.34
C GLY A 71 3.71 0.03 -6.18
N ALA A 72 3.74 1.36 -6.25
CA ALA A 72 3.13 2.26 -5.26
C ALA A 72 1.77 2.82 -5.72
N GLN A 73 1.37 2.59 -6.98
CA GLN A 73 0.10 3.09 -7.49
C GLN A 73 -1.08 2.30 -6.91
N LEU A 74 -2.23 2.98 -6.77
CA LEU A 74 -3.48 2.28 -6.50
C LEU A 74 -3.80 1.32 -7.65
N HIS A 75 -4.38 0.17 -7.32
CA HIS A 75 -4.69 -0.86 -8.30
C HIS A 75 -5.52 -0.28 -9.48
N PRO A 76 -5.18 -0.60 -10.75
CA PRO A 76 -5.81 0.03 -11.92
C PRO A 76 -7.31 -0.25 -12.06
N LEU A 77 -7.80 -1.35 -11.48
CA LEU A 77 -9.23 -1.68 -11.46
C LEU A 77 -10.02 -1.02 -10.31
N LEU A 78 -9.36 -0.35 -9.37
CA LEU A 78 -10.04 0.42 -8.34
C LEU A 78 -10.74 1.63 -8.98
N ASN A 79 -11.96 1.96 -8.55
CA ASN A 79 -12.70 3.13 -9.01
C ASN A 79 -12.12 4.43 -8.44
N GLN A 80 -10.92 4.80 -8.91
CA GLN A 80 -10.15 5.93 -8.37
C GLN A 80 -10.83 7.29 -8.58
N LYS A 81 -11.73 7.41 -9.57
CA LYS A 81 -12.50 8.64 -9.82
C LYS A 81 -13.44 9.01 -8.67
N ALA A 82 -13.83 8.03 -7.86
CA ALA A 82 -14.68 8.22 -6.70
C ALA A 82 -13.91 8.63 -5.44
N ILE A 83 -12.58 8.57 -5.47
CA ILE A 83 -11.73 8.90 -4.33
C ILE A 83 -11.61 10.41 -4.23
N ALA A 84 -12.03 10.96 -3.09
CA ALA A 84 -12.02 12.39 -2.83
C ALA A 84 -10.60 12.92 -2.51
N ALA A 85 -9.76 12.10 -1.88
CA ALA A 85 -8.36 12.42 -1.63
C ALA A 85 -7.51 11.14 -1.50
N VAL A 86 -6.25 11.25 -1.91
CA VAL A 86 -5.23 10.20 -1.74
C VAL A 86 -4.11 10.76 -0.88
N PHE A 87 -3.72 10.01 0.15
CA PHE A 87 -2.63 10.34 1.05
C PHE A 87 -1.51 9.30 0.91
N PRO A 88 -0.43 9.64 0.20
CA PRO A 88 0.80 8.86 0.22
C PRO A 88 1.57 9.06 1.54
#